data_AF-A0A6H1WX35-F1
#
_entry.id   AF-A0A6H1WX35-F1
#
_cell.length_a   1.000
_cell.length_b   1.000
_cell.length_c   1.000
_cell.angle_alpha   90.00
_cell.angle_beta   90.00
_cell.angle_gamma   90.00
#
_symmetry.space_group_name_H-M   'P 1'
#
loop_
_entity.id
_entity.type
_entity.pdbx_description
1 polymer ?
#
loop_
_entity_poly.entity_id
_entity_poly.type
_entity_poly.pdbx_seq_one_letter_code
_entity_poly.pdbx_strand_id
1 'polypeptide(L)'
;METSKDIVFSKELVSKYEKNHDEKSFWNKIKKVGSKIGVAPIYLVFLLYHSIKSSSISMVNKAPILGALGYFISFIDIVPDVTPLVGYCDDMSVVIGALALIATQITEEIREKAKNSTRNIFPTITDDEFSVIDNMYKKSGEAVSAAKSIKNMKKDSRDKVNK
;
A
#
# COMPACT_ATOMS: atom_id res chain seq x y z
N MET A 1 -8.67 14.01 21.91
CA MET A 1 -9.64 12.96 22.30
C MET A 1 -10.25 12.27 21.07
N GLU A 2 -9.48 12.14 19.97
CA GLU A 2 -9.94 11.70 18.64
C GLU A 2 -9.47 10.27 18.32
N THR A 3 -8.33 9.88 18.88
CA THR A 3 -7.66 8.58 18.72
C THR A 3 -8.50 7.36 19.05
N SER A 4 -9.43 7.43 20.02
CA SER A 4 -10.21 6.25 20.43
C SER A 4 -11.21 5.80 19.36
N LYS A 5 -11.82 6.75 18.63
CA LYS A 5 -12.79 6.43 17.56
C LYS A 5 -12.08 5.92 16.30
N ASP A 6 -10.95 6.53 15.92
CA ASP A 6 -10.17 6.11 14.76
C ASP A 6 -9.60 4.69 14.91
N ILE A 7 -9.19 4.32 16.14
CA ILE A 7 -8.72 2.98 16.45
C ILE A 7 -9.85 1.95 16.35
N VAL A 8 -11.03 2.26 16.86
CA VAL A 8 -12.21 1.37 16.79
C VAL A 8 -12.65 1.18 15.34
N PHE A 9 -12.76 2.27 14.55
CA PHE A 9 -13.11 2.21 13.14
C PHE A 9 -12.08 1.44 12.31
N SER A 10 -10.79 1.68 12.53
CA SER A 10 -9.71 0.92 11.86
C SER A 10 -9.78 -0.56 12.20
N LYS A 11 -10.08 -0.91 13.45
CA LYS A 11 -10.25 -2.30 13.90
C LYS A 11 -11.44 -2.97 13.21
N GLU A 12 -12.55 -2.27 13.04
CA GLU A 12 -13.73 -2.76 12.33
C GLU A 12 -13.44 -2.98 10.84
N LEU A 13 -12.76 -2.04 10.18
CA LEU A 13 -12.36 -2.18 8.77
C LEU A 13 -11.40 -3.35 8.55
N VAL A 14 -10.38 -3.49 9.40
CA VAL A 14 -9.45 -4.63 9.34
C VAL A 14 -10.19 -5.93 9.58
N SER A 15 -11.04 -6.00 10.60
CA SER A 15 -11.81 -7.21 10.88
C SER A 15 -12.77 -7.58 9.74
N LYS A 16 -13.41 -6.59 9.12
CA LYS A 16 -14.29 -6.80 7.96
C LYS A 16 -13.51 -7.28 6.75
N TYR A 17 -12.30 -6.75 6.52
CA TYR A 17 -11.44 -7.26 5.47
C TYR A 17 -10.99 -8.68 5.76
N GLU A 18 -10.44 -8.97 6.94
CA GLU A 18 -10.00 -10.33 7.32
C GLU A 18 -11.12 -11.38 7.19
N LYS A 19 -12.37 -11.01 7.50
CA LYS A 19 -13.53 -11.92 7.35
C LYS A 19 -14.01 -12.11 5.93
N ASN A 20 -13.89 -11.09 5.08
CA ASN A 20 -14.44 -11.09 3.73
C ASN A 20 -13.38 -11.32 2.65
N HIS A 21 -12.09 -11.39 3.01
CA HIS A 21 -11.03 -11.62 2.05
C HIS A 21 -10.88 -13.11 1.79
N ASP A 22 -11.41 -13.55 0.66
CA ASP A 22 -10.96 -14.78 0.05
C ASP A 22 -9.54 -14.55 -0.49
N GLU A 23 -8.54 -14.89 0.33
CA GLU A 23 -7.12 -14.85 -0.04
C GLU A 23 -6.90 -15.57 -1.38
N LYS A 24 -7.64 -16.66 -1.62
CA LYS A 24 -7.58 -17.40 -2.89
C LYS A 24 -8.05 -16.55 -4.06
N SER A 25 -9.14 -15.79 -3.91
CA SER A 25 -9.65 -14.86 -4.92
C SER A 25 -8.63 -13.76 -5.23
N PHE A 26 -8.00 -13.17 -4.21
CA PHE A 26 -6.93 -12.18 -4.40
C PHE A 26 -5.80 -12.76 -5.24
N TRP A 27 -5.24 -13.90 -4.84
CA TRP A 27 -4.14 -14.55 -5.57
C TRP A 27 -4.54 -14.94 -6.99
N ASN A 28 -5.77 -15.42 -7.20
CA ASN A 28 -6.28 -15.77 -8.53
C ASN A 28 -6.39 -14.53 -9.43
N LYS A 29 -6.90 -13.41 -8.93
CA LYS A 29 -6.97 -12.14 -9.67
C LYS A 29 -5.58 -11.66 -10.05
N ILE A 30 -4.67 -11.61 -9.08
CA ILE A 30 -3.27 -11.23 -9.30
C ILE A 30 -2.60 -12.13 -10.35
N LYS A 31 -2.78 -13.46 -10.28
CA LYS A 31 -2.21 -14.36 -11.30
C LYS A 31 -2.81 -14.14 -12.69
N LYS A 32 -4.10 -13.81 -12.78
CA LYS A 32 -4.80 -13.60 -14.05
C LYS A 32 -4.34 -12.33 -14.78
N VAL A 33 -4.03 -11.26 -14.04
CA VAL A 33 -3.68 -9.95 -14.64
C VAL A 33 -2.24 -9.51 -14.40
N GLY A 34 -1.54 -10.12 -13.45
CA GLY A 34 -0.26 -9.65 -12.96
C GLY A 34 0.81 -9.61 -14.04
N SER A 35 0.87 -10.63 -14.89
CA SER A 35 1.77 -10.67 -16.04
C SER A 35 1.52 -9.54 -17.05
N LYS A 36 0.31 -8.98 -17.10
CA LYS A 36 -0.06 -7.88 -18.00
C LYS A 36 0.22 -6.50 -17.41
N ILE A 37 0.13 -6.35 -16.09
CA ILE A 37 0.28 -5.06 -15.39
C ILE A 37 1.77 -4.74 -15.12
N GLY A 38 2.63 -5.76 -15.09
CA GLY A 38 4.08 -5.61 -14.97
C GLY A 38 4.58 -5.70 -13.52
N VAL A 39 5.90 -5.72 -13.37
CA VAL A 39 6.53 -6.16 -12.12
C VAL A 39 6.37 -5.16 -10.98
N ALA A 40 6.53 -3.86 -11.26
CA ALA A 40 6.50 -2.83 -10.23
C ALA A 40 5.14 -2.72 -9.52
N PRO A 41 3.99 -2.60 -10.21
CA PRO A 41 2.68 -2.62 -9.56
C PRO A 41 2.44 -3.86 -8.71
N ILE A 42 2.85 -5.03 -9.20
CA ILE A 42 2.67 -6.30 -8.50
C ILE A 42 3.51 -6.37 -7.23
N TYR A 43 4.76 -5.92 -7.28
CA TYR A 43 5.61 -5.85 -6.10
C TYR A 43 5.06 -4.89 -5.04
N LEU A 44 4.61 -3.69 -5.44
CA LEU A 44 4.01 -2.70 -4.53
C LEU A 44 2.74 -3.24 -3.85
N VAL A 45 1.89 -3.94 -4.60
CA VAL A 45 0.68 -4.58 -4.05
C VAL A 45 1.05 -5.70 -3.08
N PHE A 46 2.08 -6.50 -3.37
CA PHE A 46 2.55 -7.51 -2.42
C PHE A 46 3.19 -6.91 -1.16
N LEU A 47 3.85 -5.76 -1.26
CA LEU A 47 4.33 -5.03 -0.08
C LEU A 47 3.15 -4.65 0.83
N LEU A 48 2.07 -4.09 0.27
CA LEU A 48 0.85 -3.77 1.02
C LEU A 48 0.21 -5.02 1.64
N TYR A 49 0.10 -6.10 0.86
CA TYR A 49 -0.48 -7.36 1.28
C TYR A 49 0.26 -8.00 2.46
N HIS A 50 1.60 -8.04 2.42
CA HIS A 50 2.39 -8.58 3.53
C HIS A 50 2.46 -7.59 4.70
N SER A 51 2.35 -6.29 4.45
CA SER A 51 2.28 -5.27 5.50
C SER A 51 1.03 -5.42 6.36
N ILE A 52 -0.15 -5.65 5.78
CA ILE A 52 -1.37 -5.81 6.58
C ILE A 52 -1.35 -7.05 7.48
N LYS A 53 -0.68 -8.12 7.02
CA LYS A 53 -0.50 -9.37 7.78
C LYS A 53 0.58 -9.25 8.87
N SER A 54 1.45 -8.25 8.80
CA SER A 54 2.49 -8.05 9.80
C SER A 54 1.94 -7.45 11.09
N SER A 55 2.48 -7.90 12.23
CA SER A 55 2.30 -7.28 13.53
C SER A 55 3.13 -5.99 13.68
N SER A 56 4.11 -5.76 12.81
CA SER A 56 4.95 -4.55 12.81
C SER A 56 4.19 -3.29 12.37
N ILE A 57 3.05 -3.45 11.68
CA ILE A 57 2.23 -2.33 11.23
C ILE A 57 1.16 -2.01 12.28
N SER A 58 1.21 -0.78 12.79
CA SER A 58 0.19 -0.29 13.74
C SER A 58 -1.22 -0.32 13.15
N MET A 59 -2.23 -0.58 13.99
CA MET A 59 -3.61 -0.76 13.53
C MET A 59 -4.17 0.44 12.75
N VAL A 60 -3.82 1.66 13.14
CA VAL A 60 -4.23 2.91 12.47
C VAL A 60 -3.70 2.97 11.05
N ASN A 61 -2.52 2.41 10.80
CA ASN A 61 -1.88 2.40 9.50
C ASN A 61 -2.37 1.26 8.60
N LYS A 62 -3.20 0.33 9.10
CA LYS A 62 -3.80 -0.72 8.27
C LYS A 62 -4.96 -0.20 7.41
N ALA A 63 -5.64 0.86 7.84
CA ALA A 63 -6.74 1.47 7.08
C ALA A 63 -6.34 1.95 5.66
N PRO A 64 -5.26 2.73 5.46
CA PRO A 64 -4.83 3.12 4.11
C PRO A 64 -4.38 1.93 3.26
N ILE A 65 -3.79 0.89 3.87
CA ILE A 65 -3.41 -0.35 3.19
C ILE A 65 -4.66 -1.06 2.63
N LEU A 66 -5.70 -1.18 3.46
CA LEU A 66 -6.98 -1.77 3.07
C LEU A 66 -7.66 -1.00 1.93
N GLY A 67 -7.69 0.33 2.05
CA GLY A 67 -8.25 1.18 1.00
C GLY A 67 -7.54 0.97 -0.33
N ALA A 68 -6.20 0.97 -0.32
CA ALA A 68 -5.39 0.77 -1.51
C ALA A 68 -5.54 -0.65 -2.10
N LEU A 69 -5.53 -1.70 -1.28
CA LEU A 69 -5.75 -3.07 -1.76
C LEU A 69 -7.16 -3.27 -2.32
N GLY A 70 -8.18 -2.75 -1.64
CA GLY A 70 -9.56 -2.81 -2.11
C GLY A 70 -9.76 -2.06 -3.43
N TYR A 71 -9.17 -0.87 -3.55
CA TYR A 71 -9.18 -0.09 -4.78
C TYR A 71 -8.50 -0.83 -5.94
N PHE A 72 -7.32 -1.39 -5.69
CA PHE A 72 -6.58 -2.15 -6.71
C PHE A 72 -7.34 -3.39 -7.18
N ILE A 73 -7.96 -4.14 -6.27
CA ILE A 73 -8.76 -5.31 -6.64
C ILE A 73 -9.99 -4.88 -7.44
N SER A 74 -10.67 -3.81 -7.02
CA SER A 74 -11.80 -3.24 -7.77
C SER A 74 -11.38 -2.81 -9.17
N PHE A 75 -10.20 -2.21 -9.32
CA PHE A 75 -9.64 -1.86 -10.62
C PHE A 75 -9.44 -3.10 -11.51
N ILE A 76 -8.88 -4.18 -10.97
CA ILE A 76 -8.74 -5.45 -11.71
C ILE A 76 -10.10 -5.99 -12.17
N ASP A 77 -11.14 -5.87 -11.35
CA ASP A 77 -12.48 -6.36 -11.67
C ASP A 77 -13.19 -5.52 -12.74
N ILE A 78 -12.85 -4.23 -12.86
CA ILE A 78 -13.45 -3.27 -13.81
C ILE A 78 -12.76 -3.29 -15.18
N VAL A 79 -11.55 -3.85 -15.27
CA VAL A 79 -10.76 -3.95 -16.51
C VAL A 79 -10.89 -5.33 -17.20
N PRO A 80 -12.04 -6.04 -17.26
CA PRO A 80 -12.12 -7.22 -18.09
C PRO A 80 -12.28 -6.77 -19.56
N ASP A 81 -11.26 -7.12 -20.36
CA ASP A 81 -11.28 -7.24 -21.82
C ASP A 81 -11.25 -6.00 -22.73
N VAL A 82 -10.97 -4.78 -22.26
CA VAL A 82 -10.80 -3.65 -23.19
C VAL A 82 -9.79 -2.62 -22.70
N THR A 83 -8.84 -2.28 -23.59
CA THR A 83 -8.11 -1.00 -23.74
C THR A 83 -6.58 -1.10 -23.58
N PRO A 84 -5.79 -0.66 -24.58
CA PRO A 84 -4.34 -0.57 -24.48
C PRO A 84 -3.94 0.56 -23.53
N LEU A 85 -3.29 0.19 -22.41
CA LEU A 85 -2.19 0.92 -21.77
C LEU A 85 -2.21 2.46 -21.65
N VAL A 86 -3.37 3.11 -21.53
CA VAL A 86 -3.46 4.57 -21.32
C VAL A 86 -4.32 4.84 -20.08
N GLY A 87 -3.68 5.02 -18.92
CA GLY A 87 -4.36 5.40 -17.66
C GLY A 87 -3.74 4.87 -16.36
N TYR A 88 -2.85 3.86 -16.41
CA TYR A 88 -2.35 3.13 -15.24
C TYR A 88 -1.61 3.95 -14.15
N CYS A 89 -1.19 5.18 -14.45
CA CYS A 89 -0.42 6.00 -13.51
C CYS A 89 -1.28 6.60 -12.39
N ASP A 90 -2.53 7.00 -12.66
CA ASP A 90 -3.39 7.64 -11.66
C ASP A 90 -3.87 6.65 -10.60
N ASP A 91 -4.15 5.40 -10.99
CA ASP A 91 -4.62 4.35 -10.08
C ASP A 91 -3.50 3.82 -9.15
N MET A 92 -2.24 3.84 -9.62
CA MET A 92 -1.07 3.42 -8.83
C MET A 92 -0.64 4.44 -7.78
N SER A 93 -1.07 5.70 -7.91
CA SER A 93 -0.79 6.74 -6.92
C SER A 93 -1.38 6.40 -5.54
N VAL A 94 -2.52 5.72 -5.49
CA VAL A 94 -3.18 5.28 -4.25
C VAL A 94 -2.33 4.23 -3.54
N VAL A 95 -1.81 3.25 -4.29
CA VAL A 95 -0.93 2.19 -3.76
C VAL A 95 0.38 2.79 -3.25
N ILE A 96 1.04 3.63 -4.06
CA ILE A 96 2.29 4.30 -3.69
C ILE A 96 2.08 5.22 -2.49
N GLY A 97 0.98 5.96 -2.43
CA GLY A 97 0.63 6.82 -1.30
C GLY A 97 0.43 6.04 -0.01
N ALA A 98 -0.27 4.90 -0.06
CA ALA A 98 -0.42 4.02 1.10
C ALA A 98 0.94 3.47 1.57
N LEU A 99 1.81 3.04 0.64
CA LEU A 99 3.18 2.61 0.97
C LEU A 99 4.02 3.74 1.57
N ALA A 100 3.93 4.96 1.02
CA ALA A 100 4.64 6.13 1.54
C ALA A 100 4.25 6.44 3.00
N LEU A 101 2.97 6.28 3.36
CA LEU A 101 2.50 6.48 4.74
C LEU A 101 3.08 5.47 5.73
N ILE A 102 3.42 4.26 5.26
CA ILE A 102 3.94 3.18 6.09
C ILE A 102 5.41 2.85 5.81
N ALA A 103 6.11 3.66 5.00
CA ALA A 103 7.43 3.32 4.46
C ALA A 103 8.45 2.99 5.57
N THR A 104 8.39 3.70 6.69
CA THR A 104 9.26 3.49 7.87
C THR A 104 8.93 2.23 8.68
N GLN A 105 7.78 1.60 8.42
CA GLN A 105 7.29 0.40 9.10
C GLN A 105 7.47 -0.88 8.26
N ILE A 106 7.84 -0.73 6.98
CA ILE A 106 8.13 -1.86 6.08
C ILE A 106 9.48 -2.47 6.48
N THR A 107 9.41 -3.63 7.13
CA THR A 107 10.57 -4.40 7.56
C THR A 107 11.22 -5.16 6.40
N GLU A 108 12.43 -5.67 6.61
CA GLU A 108 13.08 -6.56 5.64
C GLU A 108 12.28 -7.84 5.41
N GLU A 109 11.67 -8.37 6.47
CA GLU A 109 10.81 -9.55 6.38
C GLU A 109 9.62 -9.33 5.42
N ILE A 110 8.98 -8.16 5.49
CA ILE A 110 7.89 -7.80 4.57
C ILE A 110 8.42 -7.70 3.14
N ARG A 111 9.57 -7.06 2.93
CA ARG A 111 10.20 -6.96 1.61
C ARG A 111 10.50 -8.32 1.02
N GLU A 112 11.13 -9.22 1.78
CA GLU A 112 11.47 -10.57 1.32
C GLU A 112 10.23 -11.40 0.99
N LYS A 113 9.19 -11.35 1.82
CA LYS A 113 7.91 -12.00 1.51
C LYS A 113 7.29 -11.46 0.21
N ALA A 114 7.35 -10.15 0.00
CA ALA A 114 6.85 -9.52 -1.22
C ALA A 114 7.70 -9.87 -2.46
N LYS A 115 9.02 -9.90 -2.35
CA LYS A 115 9.93 -10.32 -3.42
C LYS A 115 9.66 -11.77 -3.83
N ASN A 116 9.54 -12.67 -2.87
CA ASN A 116 9.23 -14.08 -3.12
C ASN A 116 7.86 -14.25 -3.81
N SER A 117 6.85 -13.51 -3.35
CA SER A 117 5.53 -13.50 -3.98
C SER A 117 5.58 -12.98 -5.42
N THR A 118 6.41 -11.97 -5.68
CA THR A 118 6.61 -11.40 -7.02
C THR A 118 7.34 -12.37 -7.95
N ARG A 119 8.38 -13.05 -7.45
CA ARG A 119 9.14 -14.06 -8.21
C ARG A 119 8.29 -15.24 -8.66
N ASN A 120 7.24 -15.58 -7.92
CA ASN A 120 6.26 -16.59 -8.36
C ASN A 120 5.51 -16.22 -9.65
N ILE A 121 5.51 -14.93 -10.02
CA ILE A 121 4.87 -14.40 -11.24
C ILE A 121 5.93 -13.97 -12.26
N PHE A 122 7.05 -13.43 -11.79
CA PHE A 122 8.16 -12.96 -12.60
C PHE A 122 9.47 -13.63 -12.15
N PRO A 123 9.75 -14.86 -12.57
CA PRO A 123 10.92 -15.60 -12.07
C PRO A 123 12.27 -14.95 -12.39
N THR A 124 12.31 -14.09 -13.42
CA THR A 124 13.54 -13.47 -13.93
C THR A 124 13.88 -12.11 -13.30
N ILE A 125 13.02 -11.55 -12.43
CA ILE A 125 13.31 -10.26 -11.79
C ILE A 125 14.52 -10.35 -10.88
N THR A 126 15.38 -9.33 -10.96
CA THR A 126 16.60 -9.18 -10.17
C THR A 126 16.39 -8.37 -8.89
N ASP A 127 17.31 -8.51 -7.92
CA ASP A 127 17.29 -7.69 -6.70
C ASP A 127 17.54 -6.20 -6.97
N ASP A 128 18.25 -5.86 -8.04
CA ASP A 128 18.48 -4.48 -8.46
C ASP A 128 17.17 -3.81 -8.90
N GLU A 129 16.34 -4.53 -9.66
CA GLU A 129 15.01 -4.04 -10.06
C GLU A 129 14.09 -3.83 -8.85
N PHE A 130 14.11 -4.74 -7.86
CA PHE A 130 13.40 -4.52 -6.59
C PHE A 130 13.91 -3.28 -5.86
N SER A 131 15.22 -3.08 -5.82
CA SER A 131 15.86 -1.94 -5.15
C SER A 131 15.47 -0.61 -5.76
N VAL A 132 15.29 -0.54 -7.09
CA VAL A 132 14.77 0.65 -7.77
C VAL A 132 13.36 0.99 -7.29
N ILE A 133 12.48 -0.01 -7.20
CA ILE A 133 11.10 0.18 -6.72
C ILE A 133 11.08 0.54 -5.23
N ASP A 134 11.96 -0.06 -4.43
CA ASP A 134 12.12 0.27 -3.01
C ASP A 134 12.48 1.73 -2.79
N ASN A 135 13.45 2.24 -3.55
CA ASN A 135 13.88 3.63 -3.44
C ASN A 135 12.77 4.62 -3.82
N MET A 136 11.90 4.25 -4.75
CA MET A 136 10.78 5.09 -5.21
C MET A 136 9.75 5.37 -4.11
N TYR A 137 9.26 4.35 -3.39
CA TYR A 137 8.29 4.59 -2.31
C TYR A 137 8.96 5.16 -1.04
N LYS A 138 10.23 4.83 -0.77
CA LYS A 138 10.98 5.42 0.36
C LYS A 138 11.11 6.93 0.22
N LYS A 139 11.55 7.40 -0.96
CA LYS A 139 11.60 8.83 -1.27
C LYS A 139 10.24 9.52 -1.14
N SER A 140 9.17 8.85 -1.56
CA SER A 140 7.80 9.33 -1.38
C SER A 140 7.41 9.42 0.11
N GLY A 141 7.79 8.44 0.93
CA GLY A 141 7.55 8.42 2.37
C GLY A 141 8.29 9.52 3.14
N GLU A 142 9.52 9.85 2.73
CA GLU A 142 10.28 10.98 3.27
C GLU A 142 9.56 12.31 3.03
N ALA A 143 9.09 12.53 1.80
CA ALA A 143 8.33 13.73 1.43
C ALA A 143 7.02 13.85 2.24
N VAL A 144 6.29 12.74 2.39
CA VAL A 144 5.06 12.69 3.21
C VAL A 144 5.35 13.00 4.69
N SER A 145 6.43 12.45 5.22
CA SER A 145 6.85 12.71 6.61
C SER A 145 7.23 14.17 6.83
N ALA A 146 7.97 14.77 5.90
CA ALA A 146 8.31 16.20 5.95
C ALA A 146 7.06 17.10 5.89
N ALA A 147 6.12 16.81 4.98
CA ALA A 147 4.86 17.54 4.88
C ALA A 147 4.02 17.46 6.17
N LYS A 148 3.98 16.27 6.80
CA LYS A 148 3.29 16.07 8.09
C LYS A 148 3.91 16.91 9.21
N SER A 149 5.25 16.97 9.27
CA SER A 149 5.97 17.82 10.24
C SER A 149 5.64 19.31 10.05
N ILE A 150 5.65 19.81 8.81
CA ILE A 150 5.31 21.21 8.50
C ILE A 150 3.85 21.53 8.89
N LYS A 151 2.91 20.63 8.60
CA LYS A 151 1.49 20.80 8.97
C LYS A 151 1.31 20.89 10.48
N ASN A 152 2.03 20.08 11.24
CA ASN A 152 1.98 20.09 12.71
C ASN A 152 2.56 21.40 13.28
N MET A 153 3.66 21.91 12.71
CA MET A 153 4.24 23.21 13.10
C MET A 153 3.25 24.37 12.87
N LYS A 154 2.59 24.44 11.70
CA LYS A 154 1.58 25.48 11.41
C LYS A 154 0.32 25.38 12.28
N LYS A 155 0.03 24.22 12.87
CA LYS A 155 -1.07 24.05 13.82
C LYS A 155 -0.69 24.61 15.19
N ASP A 156 0.47 24.21 15.71
CA ASP A 156 1.00 24.70 17.00
C ASP A 156 1.20 26.22 17.01
N SER A 157 1.68 26.81 15.92
CA SER A 157 1.81 28.28 15.80
C SER A 157 0.45 29.00 15.78
N ARG A 158 -0.61 28.41 15.23
CA ARG A 158 -1.95 29.02 15.24
C ARG A 158 -2.64 28.90 16.60
N ASP A 159 -2.49 27.77 17.27
CA ASP A 159 -3.06 27.53 18.60
C ASP A 159 -2.42 28.44 19.67
N LYS A 160 -1.16 28.85 19.47
CA LYS A 160 -0.46 29.84 20.32
C LYS A 160 -0.85 31.30 20.06
N VAL A 161 -1.33 31.64 18.86
CA VAL A 161 -1.77 33.01 18.50
C VAL A 161 -3.22 33.27 18.94
N ASN A 162 -4.04 32.23 19.03
CA ASN A 162 -5.45 32.32 19.43
C ASN A 162 -5.70 32.08 20.94
N LYS A 163 -4.66 32.13 21.76
CA LYS A 163 -4.70 31.99 23.22
C LYS A 163 -4.16 33.24 23.88
#